data_AF-A0A1H0PTR9-F1
#
_entry.id   AF-A0A1H0PTR9-F1
#
_cell.length_a   1.000
_cell.length_b   1.000
_cell.length_c   1.000
_cell.angle_alpha   90.00
_cell.angle_beta   90.00
_cell.angle_gamma   90.00
#
_symmetry.space_group_name_H-M   'P 1'
#
loop_
_entity.id
_entity.type
_entity.pdbx_description
1 polymer ?
#
loop_
_entity_poly.entity_id
_entity_poly.type
_entity_poly.pdbx_seq_one_letter_code
_entity_poly.pdbx_strand_id
1 'polypeptide(L)'
;MGGAVACPRNLAPARGGVTLPFGRLHNEFIAARTNHRGDEWGGSYAHRMRFPVEIVRRTRERIGRNFIIIYRLSMLDLVEGGSTLEEVIEPAKAVEAAGATILNTGIGWHESCLDHPFGGKITSCLLNPRTCHETELVIEPARTRKRIAVVGAGPAGLVFSVTAAQRGHDVTLFDAGAEIGGVGHPKVLNYLDVLSDGKPVGQRLAAFGAGGIGFDVSEFMTHAGESGSVSPARFYEEWGIDTTYAQPGGLGRPQVGPAARRVHLLQRKSTKVGDQLGKTTGWIHRTSLKARRVAMTSGVSYDRIDDAGLHSTQLPKPPLGKILRAQLRTAG
;
A
#
# COMPACT_ATOMS: atom_id res chain seq x y z
N MET A 1 -14.49 0.19 -29.92
CA MET A 1 -13.09 0.44 -30.34
C MET A 1 -12.76 1.90 -30.71
N GLY A 2 -13.72 2.82 -30.88
CA GLY A 2 -13.42 4.22 -31.26
C GLY A 2 -12.78 5.10 -30.17
N GLY A 3 -12.91 4.76 -28.88
CA GLY A 3 -12.49 5.63 -27.77
C GLY A 3 -10.97 5.74 -27.56
N ALA A 4 -10.23 4.62 -27.66
CA ALA A 4 -8.78 4.62 -27.43
C ALA A 4 -7.99 5.38 -28.52
N VAL A 5 -8.49 5.34 -29.76
CA VAL A 5 -7.91 6.03 -30.94
C VAL A 5 -8.32 7.50 -31.01
N ALA A 6 -9.36 7.92 -30.27
CA ALA A 6 -9.78 9.31 -30.19
C ALA A 6 -8.89 10.15 -29.25
N CYS A 7 -8.36 9.56 -28.17
CA CYS A 7 -7.54 10.25 -27.17
C CYS A 7 -6.28 10.93 -27.75
N PRO A 8 -5.51 10.32 -28.69
CA PRO A 8 -4.37 10.97 -29.34
C PRO A 8 -4.72 12.21 -30.15
N ARG A 9 -5.97 12.36 -30.64
CA ARG A 9 -6.37 13.54 -31.44
C ARG A 9 -6.47 14.82 -30.59
N ASN A 10 -6.73 14.69 -29.30
CA ASN A 10 -6.86 15.82 -28.37
C ASN A 10 -5.57 16.08 -27.57
N LEU A 11 -4.56 15.23 -27.73
CA LEU A 11 -3.21 15.49 -27.25
C LEU A 11 -2.56 16.44 -28.26
N ALA A 12 -2.71 17.74 -28.02
CA ALA A 12 -2.05 18.78 -28.80
C ALA A 12 -0.56 18.47 -29.01
N PRO A 13 0.07 18.95 -30.10
CA PRO A 13 1.49 18.75 -30.40
C PRO A 13 2.47 19.27 -29.33
N ALA A 14 1.99 19.88 -28.25
CA ALA A 14 2.76 20.36 -27.11
C ALA A 14 3.23 19.27 -26.12
N ARG A 15 2.80 18.01 -26.25
CA ARG A 15 3.26 16.91 -25.38
C ARG A 15 4.20 15.98 -26.14
N GLY A 16 5.40 15.72 -25.59
CA GLY A 16 6.46 14.94 -26.25
C GLY A 16 6.24 13.43 -26.38
N GLY A 17 5.09 12.88 -25.96
CA GLY A 17 4.82 11.44 -26.01
C GLY A 17 3.47 11.02 -25.42
N VAL A 18 3.10 9.74 -25.63
CA VAL A 18 1.92 9.08 -25.04
C VAL A 18 2.33 7.77 -24.36
N THR A 19 1.71 7.47 -23.22
CA THR A 19 1.93 6.21 -22.49
C THR A 19 0.65 5.38 -22.45
N LEU A 20 0.75 4.10 -22.83
CA LEU A 20 -0.31 3.11 -22.64
C LEU A 20 -0.13 2.46 -21.25
N PRO A 21 -1.14 2.57 -20.34
CA PRO A 21 -0.97 2.24 -18.93
C PRO A 21 -0.99 0.74 -18.64
N PHE A 22 -0.27 0.38 -17.58
CA PHE A 22 -0.07 -0.96 -17.00
C PHE A 22 -1.36 -1.57 -16.41
N GLY A 23 -1.50 -2.91 -16.41
CA GLY A 23 -2.40 -3.67 -15.51
C GLY A 23 -3.88 -3.33 -15.63
N ARG A 24 -4.27 -2.83 -16.79
CA ARG A 24 -5.64 -2.40 -17.13
C ARG A 24 -6.12 -3.26 -18.29
N LEU A 25 -7.19 -2.82 -18.95
CA LEU A 25 -7.86 -3.49 -20.07
C LEU A 25 -6.95 -4.28 -21.05
N HIS A 26 -5.79 -3.74 -21.46
CA HIS A 26 -4.87 -4.46 -22.35
C HIS A 26 -4.37 -5.79 -21.76
N ASN A 27 -4.01 -5.80 -20.47
CA ASN A 27 -3.58 -7.01 -19.77
C ASN A 27 -4.75 -8.00 -19.59
N GLU A 28 -5.95 -7.48 -19.36
CA GLU A 28 -7.17 -8.30 -19.24
C GLU A 28 -7.49 -9.05 -20.55
N PHE A 29 -7.13 -8.49 -21.71
CA PHE A 29 -7.25 -9.17 -23.00
C PHE A 29 -6.17 -10.23 -23.20
N ILE A 30 -4.93 -9.99 -22.77
CA ILE A 30 -3.80 -10.93 -22.92
C ILE A 30 -3.98 -12.15 -22.02
N ALA A 31 -4.35 -11.94 -20.75
CA ALA A 31 -4.37 -13.00 -19.75
C ALA A 31 -5.54 -13.97 -19.95
N ALA A 32 -5.24 -15.27 -20.01
CA ALA A 32 -6.25 -16.33 -20.14
C ALA A 32 -7.24 -16.34 -18.96
N ARG A 33 -6.78 -15.91 -17.78
CA ARG A 33 -7.58 -15.80 -16.55
C ARG A 33 -8.78 -14.86 -16.69
N THR A 34 -8.67 -13.83 -17.51
CA THR A 34 -9.69 -12.76 -17.62
C THR A 34 -10.39 -12.74 -18.98
N ASN A 35 -9.76 -13.27 -20.03
CA ASN A 35 -10.32 -13.31 -21.37
C ASN A 35 -10.83 -14.71 -21.74
N HIS A 36 -12.13 -14.92 -21.57
CA HIS A 36 -12.83 -16.17 -21.93
C HIS A 36 -13.63 -16.05 -23.23
N ARG A 37 -13.29 -15.09 -24.09
CA ARG A 37 -14.05 -14.87 -25.33
C ARG A 37 -13.76 -15.98 -26.34
N GLY A 38 -14.76 -16.32 -27.15
CA GLY A 38 -14.64 -17.24 -28.28
C GLY A 38 -14.54 -16.55 -29.64
N ASP A 39 -14.36 -15.23 -29.67
CA ASP A 39 -14.24 -14.45 -30.90
C ASP A 39 -12.77 -14.21 -31.29
N GLU A 40 -12.55 -13.37 -32.32
CA GLU A 40 -11.21 -13.04 -32.84
C GLU A 40 -10.31 -12.25 -31.87
N TRP A 41 -10.82 -11.92 -30.68
CA TRP A 41 -10.12 -11.19 -29.62
C TRP A 41 -9.88 -12.05 -28.37
N GLY A 42 -10.24 -13.35 -28.41
CA GLY A 42 -10.01 -14.31 -27.33
C GLY A 42 -9.76 -15.72 -27.83
N GLY A 43 -9.71 -16.67 -26.90
CA GLY A 43 -9.31 -18.04 -27.20
C GLY A 43 -7.79 -18.15 -27.32
N SER A 44 -7.28 -18.26 -28.56
CA SER A 44 -5.84 -18.43 -28.81
C SER A 44 -5.02 -17.22 -28.32
N TYR A 45 -3.76 -17.46 -27.97
CA TYR A 45 -2.89 -16.39 -27.49
C TYR A 45 -2.71 -15.26 -28.54
N ALA A 46 -2.59 -15.64 -29.81
CA ALA A 46 -2.53 -14.70 -30.94
C ALA A 46 -3.76 -13.77 -31.01
N HIS A 47 -4.97 -14.30 -30.78
CA HIS A 47 -6.19 -13.48 -30.74
C HIS A 47 -6.21 -12.55 -29.51
N ARG A 48 -5.77 -13.05 -28.35
CA ARG A 48 -5.68 -12.27 -27.10
C ARG A 48 -4.71 -11.09 -27.21
N MET A 49 -3.56 -11.27 -27.85
CA MET A 49 -2.59 -10.21 -28.11
C MET A 49 -3.05 -9.17 -29.15
N ARG A 50 -4.06 -9.49 -29.95
CA ARG A 50 -4.50 -8.62 -31.05
C ARG A 50 -4.92 -7.24 -30.54
N PHE A 51 -5.59 -7.17 -29.40
CA PHE A 51 -6.07 -5.92 -28.82
C PHE A 51 -4.96 -4.90 -28.51
N PRO A 52 -3.93 -5.23 -27.69
CA PRO A 52 -2.83 -4.30 -27.42
C PRO A 52 -2.01 -3.95 -28.67
N VAL A 53 -1.75 -4.91 -29.55
CA VAL A 53 -1.00 -4.68 -30.80
C VAL A 53 -1.73 -3.70 -31.71
N GLU A 54 -3.05 -3.89 -31.89
CA GLU A 54 -3.87 -3.03 -32.74
C GLU A 54 -3.97 -1.60 -32.21
N ILE A 55 -3.99 -1.43 -30.90
CA ILE A 55 -3.98 -0.10 -30.27
C ILE A 55 -2.69 0.64 -30.59
N VAL A 56 -1.54 -0.02 -30.46
CA VAL A 56 -0.24 0.58 -30.76
C VAL A 56 -0.15 0.90 -32.25
N ARG A 57 -0.52 -0.05 -33.13
CA ARG A 57 -0.51 0.14 -34.59
C ARG A 57 -1.35 1.33 -35.02
N ARG A 58 -2.63 1.37 -34.61
CA ARG A 58 -3.55 2.47 -34.96
C ARG A 58 -3.12 3.80 -34.36
N THR A 59 -2.51 3.78 -33.18
CA THR A 59 -1.95 5.00 -32.55
C THR A 59 -0.78 5.52 -33.37
N ARG A 60 0.15 4.65 -33.76
CA ARG A 60 1.31 4.99 -34.61
C ARG A 60 0.90 5.54 -35.96
N GLU A 61 -0.08 4.92 -36.63
CA GLU A 61 -0.61 5.38 -37.92
C GLU A 61 -1.18 6.80 -37.83
N ARG A 62 -1.74 7.16 -36.67
CA ARG A 62 -2.43 8.43 -36.49
C ARG A 62 -1.51 9.57 -36.07
N ILE A 63 -0.46 9.29 -35.31
CA ILE A 63 0.45 10.31 -34.76
C ILE A 63 1.78 10.43 -35.52
N GLY A 64 2.07 9.50 -36.44
CA GLY A 64 3.30 9.49 -37.22
C GLY A 64 4.51 8.93 -36.45
N ARG A 65 5.67 8.82 -37.11
CA ARG A 65 6.87 8.15 -36.56
C ARG A 65 7.67 9.01 -35.56
N ASN A 66 7.55 10.33 -35.62
CA ASN A 66 8.33 11.28 -34.80
C ASN A 66 7.71 11.56 -33.42
N PHE A 67 6.92 10.62 -32.91
CA PHE A 67 6.24 10.76 -31.62
C PHE A 67 6.53 9.55 -30.73
N ILE A 68 6.83 9.78 -29.46
CA ILE A 68 7.18 8.71 -28.52
C ILE A 68 5.90 7.96 -28.11
N ILE A 69 5.88 6.65 -28.34
CA ILE A 69 4.87 5.75 -27.77
C ILE A 69 5.56 4.88 -26.71
N ILE A 70 5.14 5.03 -25.46
CA ILE A 70 5.58 4.19 -24.35
C ILE A 70 4.51 3.13 -24.11
N TYR A 71 4.88 1.86 -24.21
CA TYR A 71 4.03 0.74 -23.83
C TYR A 71 4.50 0.17 -22.49
N ARG A 72 3.64 0.20 -21.48
CA ARG A 72 3.94 -0.42 -20.18
C ARG A 72 3.60 -1.91 -20.23
N LEU A 73 4.63 -2.75 -20.26
CA LEU A 73 4.53 -4.20 -20.31
C LEU A 73 4.44 -4.81 -18.90
N SER A 74 3.51 -5.74 -18.70
CA SER A 74 3.50 -6.59 -17.51
C SER A 74 4.57 -7.66 -17.66
N MET A 75 5.65 -7.52 -16.89
CA MET A 75 6.67 -8.58 -16.87
C MET A 75 6.26 -9.72 -15.94
N LEU A 76 5.60 -9.41 -14.82
CA LEU A 76 5.26 -10.39 -13.81
C LEU A 76 3.86 -10.09 -13.29
N ASP A 77 2.92 -11.01 -13.53
CA ASP A 77 1.51 -10.80 -13.15
C ASP A 77 1.25 -11.08 -11.67
N LEU A 78 2.03 -11.96 -11.04
CA LEU A 78 1.89 -12.35 -9.62
C LEU A 78 0.47 -12.83 -9.25
N VAL A 79 -0.19 -13.52 -10.18
CA VAL A 79 -1.50 -14.15 -9.97
C VAL A 79 -1.52 -15.55 -10.57
N GLU A 80 -2.32 -16.43 -9.96
CA GLU A 80 -2.50 -17.80 -10.44
C GLU A 80 -3.05 -17.81 -11.87
N GLY A 81 -2.43 -18.56 -12.77
CA GLY A 81 -2.81 -18.57 -14.19
C GLY A 81 -2.50 -17.26 -14.92
N GLY A 82 -1.51 -16.49 -14.44
CA GLY A 82 -0.90 -15.38 -15.18
C GLY A 82 -0.05 -15.87 -16.37
N SER A 83 0.63 -14.95 -17.04
CA SER A 83 1.40 -15.25 -18.25
C SER A 83 2.70 -16.03 -18.00
N THR A 84 3.09 -16.89 -18.94
CA THR A 84 4.47 -17.45 -19.01
C THR A 84 5.47 -16.40 -19.52
N LEU A 85 6.77 -16.70 -19.46
CA LEU A 85 7.80 -15.82 -20.01
C LEU A 85 7.64 -15.62 -21.52
N GLU A 86 7.31 -16.68 -22.25
CA GLU A 86 7.03 -16.62 -23.70
C GLU A 86 5.83 -15.72 -23.98
N GLU A 87 4.76 -15.89 -23.20
CA GLU A 87 3.57 -15.04 -23.26
C GLU A 87 3.83 -13.59 -22.79
N VAL A 88 4.99 -13.27 -22.20
CA VAL A 88 5.40 -11.89 -21.91
C VAL A 88 6.26 -11.32 -23.05
N ILE A 89 7.17 -12.13 -23.60
CA ILE A 89 8.12 -11.73 -24.64
C ILE A 89 7.44 -11.55 -26.00
N GLU A 90 6.52 -12.44 -26.37
CA GLU A 90 5.82 -12.38 -27.66
C GLU A 90 5.02 -11.08 -27.87
N PRO A 91 4.17 -10.62 -26.93
CA PRO A 91 3.46 -9.35 -27.10
C PRO A 91 4.40 -8.15 -27.06
N ALA A 92 5.52 -8.24 -26.33
CA ALA A 92 6.53 -7.19 -26.31
C ALA A 92 7.11 -6.96 -27.72
N LYS A 93 7.51 -8.05 -28.40
CA LYS A 93 7.99 -8.01 -29.79
C LYS A 93 6.91 -7.54 -30.76
N ALA A 94 5.67 -8.00 -30.60
CA ALA A 94 4.56 -7.61 -31.46
C ALA A 94 4.21 -6.11 -31.33
N VAL A 95 4.25 -5.57 -30.11
CA VAL A 95 3.99 -4.16 -29.84
C VAL A 95 5.14 -3.26 -30.30
N GLU A 96 6.38 -3.71 -30.15
CA GLU A 96 7.55 -3.04 -30.75
C GLU A 96 7.39 -2.94 -32.28
N ALA A 97 7.10 -4.07 -32.95
CA ALA A 97 6.87 -4.12 -34.39
C ALA A 97 5.68 -3.24 -34.84
N ALA A 98 4.63 -3.14 -34.02
CA ALA A 98 3.48 -2.25 -34.26
C ALA A 98 3.83 -0.76 -34.13
N GLY A 99 4.99 -0.43 -33.58
CA GLY A 99 5.54 0.92 -33.54
C GLY A 99 5.61 1.55 -32.15
N ALA A 100 5.65 0.78 -31.07
CA ALA A 100 6.06 1.34 -29.77
C ALA A 100 7.51 1.84 -29.83
N THR A 101 7.79 2.98 -29.19
CA THR A 101 9.14 3.55 -29.11
C THR A 101 9.89 3.04 -27.88
N ILE A 102 9.18 2.86 -26.75
CA ILE A 102 9.77 2.43 -25.49
C ILE A 102 8.88 1.34 -24.89
N LEU A 103 9.48 0.23 -24.52
CA LEU A 103 8.88 -0.75 -23.63
C LEU A 103 9.30 -0.41 -22.21
N ASN A 104 8.32 -0.07 -21.37
CA ASN A 104 8.54 0.20 -19.96
C ASN A 104 8.06 -1.01 -19.16
N THR A 105 8.99 -1.77 -18.62
CA THR A 105 8.72 -2.98 -17.85
C THR A 105 8.32 -2.64 -16.42
N GLY A 106 7.36 -3.37 -15.87
CA GLY A 106 6.98 -3.23 -14.47
C GLY A 106 6.22 -4.44 -13.93
N ILE A 107 6.03 -4.44 -12.61
CA ILE A 107 5.36 -5.51 -11.85
C ILE A 107 4.14 -4.99 -11.08
N GLY A 108 3.45 -3.97 -11.62
CA GLY A 108 2.21 -3.44 -11.04
C GLY A 108 2.34 -2.71 -9.71
N TRP A 109 3.56 -2.28 -9.39
CA TRP A 109 3.82 -1.58 -8.15
C TRP A 109 3.18 -0.20 -8.13
N HIS A 110 2.76 0.15 -6.92
CA HIS A 110 1.90 1.26 -6.60
C HIS A 110 2.64 2.03 -5.51
N GLU A 111 3.30 3.13 -5.90
CA GLU A 111 4.14 3.94 -5.03
C GLU A 111 3.36 4.65 -3.91
N SER A 112 4.09 5.10 -2.90
CA SER A 112 3.62 5.60 -1.61
C SER A 112 2.89 6.95 -1.69
N CYS A 113 1.67 6.98 -2.24
CA CYS A 113 0.71 8.10 -2.15
C CYS A 113 -0.76 7.70 -2.48
N LEU A 114 -1.10 6.41 -2.46
CA LEU A 114 -2.30 5.92 -3.16
C LEU A 114 -3.58 5.85 -2.36
N ASP A 115 -3.52 5.84 -1.03
CA ASP A 115 -4.72 5.65 -0.21
C ASP A 115 -5.79 6.73 -0.42
N HIS A 116 -5.37 7.97 -0.72
CA HIS A 116 -6.28 9.09 -1.04
C HIS A 116 -7.01 8.86 -2.38
N PRO A 117 -6.32 8.63 -3.52
CA PRO A 117 -6.96 8.28 -4.79
C PRO A 117 -7.92 7.09 -4.72
N PHE A 118 -7.58 6.03 -3.99
CA PHE A 118 -8.48 4.88 -3.79
C PHE A 118 -9.72 5.22 -2.94
N GLY A 119 -9.73 6.37 -2.26
CA GLY A 119 -10.90 6.96 -1.62
C GLY A 119 -11.62 8.02 -2.45
N GLY A 120 -11.25 8.22 -3.72
CA GLY A 120 -11.79 9.29 -4.56
C GLY A 120 -11.33 10.70 -4.14
N LYS A 121 -10.24 10.81 -3.37
CA LYS A 121 -9.67 12.08 -2.93
C LYS A 121 -8.43 12.42 -3.76
N ILE A 122 -8.09 13.71 -3.80
CA ILE A 122 -6.84 14.19 -4.42
C ILE A 122 -5.65 13.56 -3.70
N THR A 123 -4.66 13.11 -4.47
CA THR A 123 -3.38 12.62 -3.94
C THR A 123 -2.72 13.67 -3.05
N SER A 124 -2.11 13.26 -1.95
CA SER A 124 -1.29 14.14 -1.11
C SER A 124 -0.20 13.30 -0.44
N CYS A 125 0.83 13.94 0.08
CA CYS A 125 1.94 13.29 0.77
C CYS A 125 1.86 13.55 2.28
N LEU A 126 2.07 12.51 3.09
CA LEU A 126 2.07 12.63 4.56
C LEU A 126 3.15 13.62 5.05
N LEU A 127 4.30 13.62 4.40
CA LEU A 127 5.44 14.49 4.74
C LEU A 127 5.39 15.85 4.05
N ASN A 128 4.67 15.94 2.93
CA ASN A 128 4.52 17.18 2.17
C ASN A 128 3.03 17.42 1.84
N PRO A 129 2.28 18.10 2.72
CA PRO A 129 0.87 18.37 2.49
C PRO A 129 0.62 19.27 1.27
N ARG A 130 1.65 19.95 0.73
CA ARG A 130 1.55 20.76 -0.50
C ARG A 130 1.52 19.93 -1.77
N THR A 131 1.86 18.64 -1.73
CA THR A 131 1.79 17.75 -2.90
C THR A 131 0.38 17.75 -3.48
N CYS A 132 0.26 18.11 -4.77
CA CYS A 132 -0.98 18.31 -5.52
C CYS A 132 -1.90 19.44 -5.00
N HIS A 133 -1.38 20.33 -4.15
CA HIS A 133 -2.08 21.52 -3.62
C HIS A 133 -1.19 22.76 -3.72
N GLU A 134 -0.20 22.76 -4.62
CA GLU A 134 0.90 23.73 -4.67
C GLU A 134 0.42 25.16 -4.93
N THR A 135 -0.68 25.30 -5.67
CA THR A 135 -1.31 26.59 -6.01
C THR A 135 -2.29 27.09 -4.95
N GLU A 136 -2.77 26.22 -4.06
CA GLU A 136 -3.72 26.56 -3.00
C GLU A 136 -3.00 26.83 -1.67
N LEU A 137 -1.99 26.02 -1.35
CA LEU A 137 -1.18 26.11 -0.13
C LEU A 137 0.12 26.86 -0.39
N VAL A 138 0.00 28.18 -0.50
CA VAL A 138 1.14 29.10 -0.65
C VAL A 138 1.63 29.58 0.72
N ILE A 139 2.87 29.23 1.07
CA ILE A 139 3.49 29.64 2.34
C ILE A 139 4.19 30.98 2.13
N GLU A 140 3.46 32.07 2.36
CA GLU A 140 3.99 33.44 2.30
C GLU A 140 4.54 33.93 3.64
N PRO A 141 5.49 34.89 3.65
CA PRO A 141 5.91 35.57 4.87
C PRO A 141 4.72 36.11 5.67
N ALA A 142 4.77 36.00 7.00
CA ALA A 142 3.75 36.57 7.84
C ALA A 142 3.77 38.09 7.75
N ARG A 143 2.61 38.70 7.51
CA ARG A 143 2.45 40.17 7.55
C ARG A 143 2.85 40.78 8.90
N THR A 144 2.79 39.99 9.98
CA THR A 144 3.16 40.43 11.33
C THR A 144 3.77 39.28 12.10
N ARG A 145 4.97 39.50 12.65
CA ARG A 145 5.66 38.52 13.52
C ARG A 145 4.91 38.36 14.84
N LYS A 146 4.85 37.13 15.36
CA LYS A 146 4.22 36.77 16.63
C LYS A 146 5.13 35.82 17.40
N ARG A 147 4.98 35.78 18.73
CA ARG A 147 5.54 34.75 19.61
C ARG A 147 4.48 33.68 19.84
N ILE A 148 4.80 32.42 19.56
CA ILE A 148 3.85 31.31 19.52
C ILE A 148 4.37 30.16 20.37
N ALA A 149 3.60 29.74 21.36
CA ALA A 149 3.85 28.52 22.13
C ALA A 149 3.08 27.34 21.50
N VAL A 150 3.76 26.22 21.26
CA VAL A 150 3.18 24.98 20.71
C VAL A 150 3.31 23.90 21.77
N VAL A 151 2.22 23.24 22.14
CA VAL A 151 2.21 22.19 23.18
C VAL A 151 1.92 20.84 22.52
N GLY A 152 2.86 19.90 22.67
CA GLY A 152 2.93 18.59 22.02
C GLY A 152 3.92 18.58 20.84
N ALA A 153 5.06 17.91 21.01
CA ALA A 153 6.10 17.69 20.00
C ALA A 153 5.83 16.48 19.09
N GLY A 154 4.56 16.05 18.98
CA GLY A 154 4.13 15.10 17.96
C GLY A 154 4.20 15.68 16.54
N PRO A 155 3.96 14.87 15.50
CA PRO A 155 4.09 15.29 14.09
C PRO A 155 3.34 16.57 13.73
N ALA A 156 2.14 16.77 14.28
CA ALA A 156 1.35 17.98 14.06
C ALA A 156 2.01 19.24 14.65
N GLY A 157 2.53 19.15 15.88
CA GLY A 157 3.23 20.26 16.53
C GLY A 157 4.55 20.61 15.84
N LEU A 158 5.28 19.60 15.37
CA LEU A 158 6.52 19.79 14.60
C LEU A 158 6.28 20.48 13.26
N VAL A 159 5.35 19.98 12.44
CA VAL A 159 5.04 20.56 11.12
C VAL A 159 4.53 22.00 11.26
N PHE A 160 3.68 22.27 12.25
CA PHE A 160 3.22 23.63 12.55
C PHE A 160 4.39 24.53 12.95
N SER A 161 5.26 24.07 13.87
CA SER A 161 6.36 24.88 14.40
C SER A 161 7.34 25.29 13.29
N VAL A 162 7.72 24.34 12.43
CA VAL A 162 8.60 24.60 11.27
C VAL A 162 7.94 25.59 10.31
N THR A 163 6.67 25.37 9.96
CA THR A 163 5.95 26.25 9.01
C THR A 163 5.78 27.66 9.56
N ALA A 164 5.44 27.81 10.84
CA ALA A 164 5.28 29.11 11.49
C ALA A 164 6.62 29.86 11.60
N ALA A 165 7.71 29.15 11.94
CA ALA A 165 9.05 29.71 11.95
C ALA A 165 9.51 30.16 10.54
N GLN A 166 9.25 29.35 9.50
CA GLN A 166 9.54 29.72 8.10
C GLN A 166 8.79 30.99 7.65
N ARG A 167 7.58 31.22 8.17
CA ARG A 167 6.82 32.45 7.93
C ARG A 167 7.34 33.65 8.73
N GLY A 168 8.34 33.48 9.59
CA GLY A 168 8.98 34.55 10.37
C GLY A 168 8.47 34.71 11.80
N HIS A 169 7.68 33.78 12.33
CA HIS A 169 7.25 33.81 13.74
C HIS A 169 8.36 33.33 14.68
N ASP A 170 8.29 33.76 15.93
CA ASP A 170 9.11 33.25 17.04
C ASP A 170 8.33 32.12 17.73
N VAL A 171 8.83 30.89 17.71
CA VAL A 171 8.08 29.69 18.09
C VAL A 171 8.80 28.93 19.20
N THR A 172 8.07 28.53 20.24
CA THR A 172 8.57 27.69 21.35
C THR A 172 7.71 26.44 21.47
N LEU A 173 8.32 25.26 21.38
CA LEU A 173 7.64 23.96 21.43
C LEU A 173 7.83 23.29 22.80
N PHE A 174 6.74 22.80 23.40
CA PHE A 174 6.67 22.13 24.70
C PHE A 174 6.13 20.70 24.51
N ASP A 175 6.51 19.74 25.35
CA ASP A 175 5.94 18.37 25.35
C ASP A 175 5.82 17.86 26.79
N ALA A 176 4.83 17.00 27.07
CA ALA A 176 4.62 16.38 28.37
C ALA A 176 4.09 14.95 28.19
N GLY A 177 4.80 13.94 28.70
CA GLY A 177 4.33 12.55 28.74
C GLY A 177 3.73 12.20 30.11
N ALA A 178 2.57 11.53 30.15
CA ALA A 178 1.98 10.99 31.39
C ALA A 178 1.28 9.62 31.18
N GLU A 179 1.33 8.77 32.22
CA GLU A 179 1.13 7.31 32.23
C GLU A 179 -0.29 6.80 32.60
N ILE A 180 -0.50 5.49 32.40
CA ILE A 180 -1.64 4.66 32.83
C ILE A 180 -1.30 3.94 34.17
N GLY A 181 -2.26 3.52 34.99
CA GLY A 181 -1.98 2.74 36.21
C GLY A 181 -1.39 1.34 35.92
N GLY A 182 -0.35 0.94 36.66
CA GLY A 182 0.39 -0.33 36.47
C GLY A 182 1.40 -0.33 35.31
N VAL A 183 1.49 0.76 34.54
CA VAL A 183 2.50 0.93 33.47
C VAL A 183 3.93 0.92 33.98
N GLY A 184 4.17 1.31 35.25
CA GLY A 184 5.50 1.29 35.85
C GLY A 184 6.06 -0.11 36.15
N HIS A 185 5.32 -1.19 35.87
CA HIS A 185 5.81 -2.55 36.11
C HIS A 185 7.03 -2.85 35.21
N PRO A 186 8.12 -3.46 35.70
CA PRO A 186 9.36 -3.69 34.92
C PRO A 186 9.21 -4.52 33.62
N LYS A 187 8.06 -5.18 33.44
CA LYS A 187 7.73 -5.96 32.23
C LYS A 187 7.10 -5.10 31.12
N VAL A 188 6.73 -3.86 31.43
CA VAL A 188 6.12 -2.92 30.49
C VAL A 188 7.24 -2.12 29.83
N LEU A 189 7.24 -2.13 28.50
CA LEU A 189 8.10 -1.31 27.67
C LEU A 189 7.21 -0.50 26.75
N ASN A 190 7.52 0.79 26.59
CA ASN A 190 6.90 1.58 25.54
C ASN A 190 7.57 1.24 24.18
N TYR A 191 7.00 1.71 23.07
CA TYR A 191 7.56 1.38 21.76
C TYR A 191 8.91 2.06 21.49
N LEU A 192 9.21 3.20 22.13
CA LEU A 192 10.50 3.89 22.02
C LEU A 192 11.60 3.13 22.74
N ASP A 193 11.30 2.59 23.93
CA ASP A 193 12.21 1.70 24.69
C ASP A 193 12.72 0.54 23.81
N VAL A 194 11.84 0.02 22.96
CA VAL A 194 12.11 -1.13 22.11
C VAL A 194 12.77 -0.72 20.79
N LEU A 195 12.22 0.28 20.09
CA LEU A 195 12.64 0.65 18.75
C LEU A 195 13.83 1.62 18.74
N SER A 196 13.89 2.53 19.71
CA SER A 196 14.93 3.57 19.80
C SER A 196 16.04 3.15 20.77
N ASP A 197 15.67 2.73 21.98
CA ASP A 197 16.65 2.46 23.04
C ASP A 197 17.15 1.00 23.05
N GLY A 198 16.53 0.12 22.26
CA GLY A 198 16.96 -1.26 22.10
C GLY A 198 16.87 -2.09 23.38
N LYS A 199 15.97 -1.74 24.32
CA LYS A 199 15.81 -2.49 25.58
C LYS A 199 15.49 -3.96 25.31
N PRO A 200 16.04 -4.89 26.12
CA PRO A 200 15.89 -6.32 25.87
C PRO A 200 14.43 -6.76 26.03
N VAL A 201 13.90 -7.44 25.01
CA VAL A 201 12.54 -8.00 24.98
C VAL A 201 12.60 -9.52 25.01
N GLY A 202 11.86 -10.12 25.95
CA GLY A 202 11.76 -11.58 26.12
C GLY A 202 11.12 -12.31 24.94
N GLN A 203 11.10 -13.64 25.02
CA GLN A 203 10.61 -14.52 23.94
C GLN A 203 9.09 -14.47 23.69
N ARG A 204 8.33 -13.94 24.66
CA ARG A 204 6.88 -13.84 24.61
C ARG A 204 6.49 -12.41 24.93
N LEU A 205 5.73 -11.77 24.06
CA LEU A 205 5.23 -10.41 24.27
C LEU A 205 3.76 -10.25 23.91
N ALA A 206 3.09 -9.40 24.67
CA ALA A 206 1.76 -8.89 24.36
C ALA A 206 1.91 -7.42 23.92
N ALA A 207 1.52 -7.12 22.69
CA ALA A 207 1.56 -5.77 22.14
C ALA A 207 0.20 -5.09 22.32
N PHE A 208 0.17 -3.95 23.00
CA PHE A 208 -1.04 -3.17 23.23
C PHE A 208 -1.27 -2.18 22.09
N GLY A 209 -2.46 -2.23 21.49
CA GLY A 209 -2.90 -1.27 20.49
C GLY A 209 -2.52 -1.69 19.07
N ALA A 210 -3.49 -2.24 18.34
CA ALA A 210 -3.29 -2.74 16.99
C ALA A 210 -3.54 -1.71 15.87
N GLY A 211 -3.04 -0.48 16.08
CA GLY A 211 -2.90 0.54 15.02
C GLY A 211 -1.57 0.38 14.28
N GLY A 212 -1.19 1.35 13.43
CA GLY A 212 0.04 1.31 12.64
C GLY A 212 1.29 0.94 13.46
N ILE A 213 1.58 1.70 14.52
CA ILE A 213 2.74 1.43 15.41
C ILE A 213 2.70 0.01 16.00
N GLY A 214 1.54 -0.49 16.40
CA GLY A 214 1.43 -1.85 16.95
C GLY A 214 1.74 -2.95 15.94
N PHE A 215 1.37 -2.73 14.67
CA PHE A 215 1.76 -3.61 13.57
C PHE A 215 3.27 -3.51 13.30
N ASP A 216 3.83 -2.31 13.25
CA ASP A 216 5.27 -2.10 12.99
C ASP A 216 6.15 -2.71 14.10
N VAL A 217 5.78 -2.50 15.37
CA VAL A 217 6.47 -3.12 16.52
C VAL A 217 6.35 -4.63 16.47
N SER A 218 5.17 -5.17 16.12
CA SER A 218 4.98 -6.62 15.99
C SER A 218 5.82 -7.20 14.84
N GLU A 219 5.92 -6.49 13.72
CA GLU A 219 6.75 -6.87 12.58
C GLU A 219 8.22 -6.88 12.99
N PHE A 220 8.71 -5.78 13.56
CA PHE A 220 10.07 -5.68 14.09
C PHE A 220 10.40 -6.77 15.11
N MET A 221 9.50 -7.08 16.04
CA MET A 221 9.71 -8.11 17.06
C MET A 221 9.71 -9.54 16.54
N THR A 222 9.06 -9.80 15.40
CA THR A 222 9.01 -11.12 14.77
C THR A 222 10.09 -11.35 13.73
N HIS A 223 10.80 -10.31 13.30
CA HIS A 223 11.92 -10.43 12.37
C HIS A 223 13.09 -11.21 12.99
N ALA A 224 13.59 -12.19 12.23
CA ALA A 224 14.80 -12.94 12.50
C ALA A 224 15.74 -12.80 11.30
N GLY A 225 17.00 -12.43 11.53
CA GLY A 225 17.99 -12.19 10.47
C GLY A 225 17.70 -10.96 9.61
N GLU A 226 18.28 -10.92 8.42
CA GLU A 226 18.19 -9.79 7.46
C GLU A 226 16.76 -9.57 6.94
N SER A 227 16.24 -8.34 6.90
CA SER A 227 14.87 -8.11 6.42
C SER A 227 14.75 -8.31 4.90
N GLY A 228 13.62 -8.89 4.43
CA GLY A 228 13.28 -8.91 3.00
C GLY A 228 13.16 -7.52 2.37
N SER A 229 12.95 -6.46 3.18
CA SER A 229 12.95 -5.07 2.69
C SER A 229 14.30 -4.59 2.15
N VAL A 230 15.40 -5.23 2.54
CA VAL A 230 16.77 -4.92 2.09
C VAL A 230 17.42 -6.05 1.31
N SER A 231 16.74 -7.19 1.19
CA SER A 231 17.26 -8.41 0.58
C SER A 231 16.27 -8.95 -0.46
N PRO A 232 16.48 -8.66 -1.77
CA PRO A 232 15.56 -9.09 -2.82
C PRO A 232 15.34 -10.61 -2.85
N ALA A 233 16.40 -11.40 -2.68
CA ALA A 233 16.30 -12.86 -2.66
C ALA A 233 15.35 -13.34 -1.55
N ARG A 234 15.53 -12.82 -0.34
CA ARG A 234 14.65 -13.14 0.80
C ARG A 234 13.22 -12.66 0.57
N PHE A 235 13.04 -11.48 -0.04
CA PHE A 235 11.71 -10.99 -0.40
C PHE A 235 11.01 -11.95 -1.38
N TYR A 236 11.73 -12.41 -2.40
CA TYR A 236 11.18 -13.37 -3.37
C TYR A 236 10.80 -14.69 -2.71
N GLU A 237 11.65 -15.23 -1.82
CA GLU A 237 11.33 -16.44 -1.07
C GLU A 237 10.13 -16.27 -0.13
N GLU A 238 10.12 -15.21 0.69
CA GLU A 238 9.05 -14.96 1.67
C GLU A 238 7.69 -14.76 1.00
N TRP A 239 7.66 -14.15 -0.19
CA TRP A 239 6.44 -13.89 -0.96
C TRP A 239 6.12 -14.94 -2.03
N GLY A 240 7.01 -15.91 -2.25
CA GLY A 240 6.84 -16.92 -3.30
C GLY A 240 6.85 -16.30 -4.70
N ILE A 241 7.79 -15.40 -4.97
CA ILE A 241 8.02 -14.83 -6.30
C ILE A 241 9.06 -15.69 -7.01
N ASP A 242 8.69 -16.22 -8.16
CA ASP A 242 9.59 -16.95 -9.04
C ASP A 242 10.07 -16.05 -10.17
N THR A 243 11.35 -15.66 -10.10
CA THR A 243 11.99 -14.81 -11.12
C THR A 243 12.45 -15.60 -12.35
N THR A 244 12.36 -16.94 -12.32
CA THR A 244 12.77 -17.81 -13.44
C THR A 244 11.62 -18.14 -14.38
N TYR A 245 10.38 -17.81 -14.00
CA TYR A 245 9.16 -18.16 -14.74
C TYR A 245 8.98 -19.67 -14.94
N ALA A 246 9.41 -20.48 -13.98
CA ALA A 246 9.16 -21.92 -13.98
C ALA A 246 7.66 -22.25 -13.92
N GLN A 247 6.83 -21.34 -13.41
CA GLN A 247 5.37 -21.42 -13.42
C GLN A 247 4.72 -20.15 -13.99
N PRO A 248 3.54 -20.25 -14.63
CA PRO A 248 2.81 -19.09 -15.13
C PRO A 248 2.51 -18.07 -14.02
N GLY A 249 2.65 -16.78 -14.33
CA GLY A 249 2.49 -15.68 -13.38
C GLY A 249 3.68 -15.43 -12.46
N GLY A 250 4.75 -16.23 -12.57
CA GLY A 250 5.97 -16.07 -11.77
C GLY A 250 5.75 -16.35 -10.29
N LEU A 251 4.96 -17.39 -10.00
CA LEU A 251 4.59 -17.77 -8.64
C LEU A 251 5.35 -19.02 -8.18
N GLY A 252 6.09 -18.86 -7.09
CA GLY A 252 6.62 -19.93 -6.26
C GLY A 252 5.76 -20.15 -5.02
N ARG A 253 6.24 -21.01 -4.12
CA ARG A 253 5.61 -21.22 -2.80
C ARG A 253 6.22 -20.26 -1.78
N PRO A 254 5.42 -19.42 -1.08
CA PRO A 254 5.93 -18.56 -0.02
C PRO A 254 6.64 -19.35 1.09
N GLN A 255 7.82 -18.90 1.49
CA GLN A 255 8.63 -19.50 2.54
C GLN A 255 8.97 -18.47 3.61
N VAL A 256 8.17 -18.45 4.68
CA VAL A 256 8.44 -17.58 5.83
C VAL A 256 9.11 -18.39 6.93
N GLY A 257 10.33 -17.99 7.29
CA GLY A 257 11.08 -18.58 8.40
C GLY A 257 10.38 -18.40 9.76
N PRO A 258 10.84 -19.11 10.80
CA PRO A 258 10.26 -18.98 12.14
C PRO A 258 10.41 -17.54 12.66
N ALA A 259 9.37 -17.06 13.36
CA ALA A 259 9.41 -15.76 14.01
C ALA A 259 10.44 -15.77 15.16
N ALA A 260 11.18 -14.67 15.32
CA ALA A 260 12.15 -14.54 16.42
C ALA A 260 11.51 -14.58 17.81
N ARG A 261 10.24 -14.16 17.92
CA ARG A 261 9.49 -14.09 19.18
C ARG A 261 8.03 -14.45 18.96
N ARG A 262 7.38 -14.92 20.03
CA ARG A 262 5.93 -15.15 20.05
C ARG A 262 5.21 -13.86 20.43
N VAL A 263 4.53 -13.26 19.46
CA VAL A 263 3.79 -12.00 19.64
C VAL A 263 2.29 -12.25 19.72
N HIS A 264 1.62 -11.56 20.65
CA HIS A 264 0.17 -11.45 20.71
C HIS A 264 -0.25 -9.97 20.64
N LEU A 265 -0.85 -9.57 19.53
CA LEU A 265 -1.33 -8.21 19.30
C LEU A 265 -2.78 -8.06 19.79
N LEU A 266 -3.03 -7.11 20.67
CA LEU A 266 -4.29 -6.93 21.38
C LEU A 266 -4.88 -5.53 21.12
N GLN A 267 -6.20 -5.44 20.95
CA GLN A 267 -6.90 -4.16 20.93
C GLN A 267 -8.22 -4.19 21.72
N ARG A 268 -8.57 -3.03 22.28
CA ARG A 268 -9.87 -2.81 22.95
C ARG A 268 -11.05 -2.79 22.00
N LYS A 269 -10.87 -2.18 20.82
CA LYS A 269 -11.92 -2.09 19.79
C LYS A 269 -12.38 -3.49 19.39
N SER A 270 -13.68 -3.70 19.22
CA SER A 270 -14.26 -4.99 18.80
C SER A 270 -14.12 -5.26 17.30
N THR A 271 -13.80 -4.22 16.50
CA THR A 271 -13.53 -4.34 15.05
C THR A 271 -12.37 -5.29 14.79
N LYS A 272 -12.22 -5.76 13.55
CA LYS A 272 -11.12 -6.66 13.22
C LYS A 272 -9.78 -5.94 13.35
N VAL A 273 -8.78 -6.69 13.81
CA VAL A 273 -7.43 -6.19 14.04
C VAL A 273 -6.81 -5.73 12.72
N GLY A 274 -6.35 -4.48 12.68
CA GLY A 274 -5.77 -3.86 11.49
C GLY A 274 -6.80 -3.35 10.47
N ASP A 275 -8.09 -3.24 10.81
CA ASP A 275 -9.12 -2.69 9.90
C ASP A 275 -8.86 -1.23 9.49
N GLN A 276 -8.16 -0.47 10.32
CA GLN A 276 -7.84 0.95 10.10
C GLN A 276 -6.44 1.18 9.53
N LEU A 277 -5.73 0.12 9.11
CA LEU A 277 -4.47 0.27 8.38
C LEU A 277 -4.70 0.86 6.99
N GLY A 278 -3.62 1.30 6.34
CA GLY A 278 -3.67 1.85 4.98
C GLY A 278 -4.40 0.90 4.01
N LYS A 279 -5.19 1.46 3.09
CA LYS A 279 -6.03 0.66 2.18
C LYS A 279 -5.19 -0.23 1.28
N THR A 280 -4.04 0.27 0.84
CA THR A 280 -3.16 -0.39 -0.12
C THR A 280 -2.05 -1.21 0.54
N THR A 281 -1.69 -0.92 1.78
CA THR A 281 -0.58 -1.57 2.50
C THR A 281 -1.01 -2.43 3.68
N GLY A 282 -2.18 -2.18 4.27
CA GLY A 282 -2.62 -2.86 5.49
C GLY A 282 -2.81 -4.37 5.34
N TRP A 283 -3.12 -4.84 4.14
CA TRP A 283 -3.17 -6.28 3.86
C TRP A 283 -1.79 -6.93 3.90
N ILE A 284 -0.72 -6.22 3.50
CA ILE A 284 0.67 -6.72 3.50
C ILE A 284 1.09 -7.05 4.92
N HIS A 285 0.98 -6.09 5.85
CA HIS A 285 1.34 -6.30 7.26
C HIS A 285 0.50 -7.39 7.92
N ARG A 286 -0.81 -7.44 7.64
CA ARG A 286 -1.68 -8.52 8.15
C ARG A 286 -1.25 -9.90 7.65
N THR A 287 -0.90 -10.02 6.37
CA THR A 287 -0.43 -11.28 5.78
C THR A 287 0.94 -11.67 6.35
N SER A 288 1.87 -10.72 6.44
CA SER A 288 3.22 -10.90 7.04
C SER A 288 3.12 -11.44 8.47
N LEU A 289 2.38 -10.75 9.35
CA LEU A 289 2.22 -11.17 10.75
C LEU A 289 1.47 -12.50 10.88
N LYS A 290 0.48 -12.77 10.02
CA LYS A 290 -0.22 -14.07 10.00
C LYS A 290 0.73 -15.20 9.60
N ALA A 291 1.57 -15.00 8.58
CA ALA A 291 2.56 -15.98 8.16
C ALA A 291 3.58 -16.27 9.28
N ARG A 292 3.93 -15.24 10.06
CA ARG A 292 4.77 -15.34 11.27
C ARG A 292 4.02 -15.82 12.53
N ARG A 293 2.75 -16.26 12.38
CA ARG A 293 1.91 -16.84 13.44
C ARG A 293 1.69 -15.90 14.64
N VAL A 294 1.64 -14.59 14.41
CA VAL A 294 1.26 -13.62 15.44
C VAL A 294 -0.20 -13.82 15.82
N ALA A 295 -0.47 -14.01 17.11
CA ALA A 295 -1.84 -14.06 17.61
C ALA A 295 -2.43 -12.65 17.60
N MET A 296 -3.69 -12.49 17.18
CA MET A 296 -4.36 -11.20 17.13
C MET A 296 -5.74 -11.29 17.77
N THR A 297 -6.02 -10.47 18.79
CA THR A 297 -7.32 -10.47 19.49
C THR A 297 -7.88 -9.05 19.59
N SER A 298 -9.15 -8.91 19.18
CA SER A 298 -9.94 -7.68 19.35
C SER A 298 -10.97 -7.83 20.48
N GLY A 299 -11.50 -6.70 20.96
CA GLY A 299 -12.51 -6.67 22.01
C GLY A 299 -11.95 -7.09 23.37
N VAL A 300 -10.76 -6.62 23.75
CA VAL A 300 -10.09 -7.02 24.99
C VAL A 300 -10.15 -5.89 26.04
N SER A 301 -10.50 -6.24 27.27
CA SER A 301 -10.24 -5.44 28.47
C SER A 301 -8.88 -5.80 29.05
N TYR A 302 -8.09 -4.80 29.44
CA TYR A 302 -6.83 -5.00 30.13
C TYR A 302 -7.09 -4.84 31.63
N ASP A 303 -6.94 -5.93 32.39
CA ASP A 303 -7.43 -5.97 33.76
C ASP A 303 -6.32 -5.59 34.75
N ARG A 304 -5.12 -6.18 34.60
CA ARG A 304 -3.91 -5.78 35.34
C ARG A 304 -2.64 -6.35 34.71
N ILE A 305 -1.48 -5.82 35.14
CA ILE A 305 -0.15 -6.36 34.82
C ILE A 305 0.58 -6.59 36.14
N ASP A 306 1.06 -7.81 36.36
CA ASP A 306 1.84 -8.22 37.54
C ASP A 306 2.94 -9.22 37.14
N ASP A 307 3.57 -9.86 38.13
CA ASP A 307 4.64 -10.84 37.90
C ASP A 307 4.19 -12.07 37.11
N ALA A 308 2.91 -12.44 37.19
CA ALA A 308 2.32 -13.50 36.37
C ALA A 308 2.07 -13.06 34.92
N GLY A 309 2.18 -11.76 34.64
CA GLY A 309 2.11 -11.16 33.32
C GLY A 309 0.86 -10.32 33.11
N LEU A 310 0.37 -10.29 31.86
CA LEU A 310 -0.84 -9.58 31.49
C LEU A 310 -2.08 -10.41 31.82
N HIS A 311 -2.99 -9.82 32.59
CA HIS A 311 -4.34 -10.32 32.80
C HIS A 311 -5.30 -9.54 31.90
N SER A 312 -6.04 -10.24 31.05
CA SER A 312 -6.95 -9.60 30.11
C SER A 312 -8.21 -10.43 29.86
N THR A 313 -9.35 -9.78 29.78
CA THR A 313 -10.65 -10.40 29.53
C THR A 313 -11.08 -10.14 28.09
N GLN A 314 -11.44 -11.19 27.35
CA GLN A 314 -12.05 -11.05 26.03
C GLN A 314 -13.55 -10.77 26.21
N LEU A 315 -13.98 -9.59 25.77
CA LEU A 315 -15.37 -9.17 25.80
C LEU A 315 -16.16 -9.92 24.71
N PRO A 316 -17.43 -10.27 24.97
CA PRO A 316 -18.29 -10.90 23.97
C PRO A 316 -18.40 -10.02 22.73
N LYS A 317 -18.34 -10.64 21.54
CA LYS A 317 -18.53 -9.91 20.28
C LYS A 317 -19.97 -9.39 20.24
N PRO A 318 -20.19 -8.09 19.98
CA PRO A 318 -21.55 -7.60 19.75
C PRO A 318 -22.16 -8.38 18.57
N PRO A 319 -23.45 -8.77 18.64
CA PRO A 319 -24.10 -9.43 17.52
C PRO A 319 -23.99 -8.53 16.29
N LEU A 320 -23.70 -9.13 15.12
CA LEU A 320 -23.72 -8.43 13.83
C LEU A 320 -25.06 -7.72 13.69
N GLY A 321 -25.07 -6.40 13.86
CA GLY A 321 -26.27 -5.59 13.72
C GLY A 321 -26.83 -5.79 12.32
N LYS A 322 -27.99 -6.46 12.22
CA LYS A 322 -28.82 -6.40 11.01
C LYS A 322 -29.08 -4.93 10.75
N ILE A 323 -28.66 -4.43 9.59
CA ILE A 323 -29.10 -3.13 9.08
C ILE A 323 -30.62 -3.25 8.89
N LEU A 324 -31.40 -2.83 9.88
CA LEU A 324 -32.82 -2.60 9.71
C LEU A 324 -32.96 -1.37 8.82
N ARG A 325 -33.18 -1.58 7.52
CA ARG A 325 -33.68 -0.53 6.64
C ARG A 325 -35.07 -0.13 7.16
N ALA A 326 -35.14 0.95 7.92
CA ALA A 326 -36.40 1.62 8.21
C ALA A 326 -36.95 2.14 6.87
N GLN A 327 -37.95 1.47 6.31
CA GLN A 327 -38.79 2.05 5.27
C GLN A 327 -39.66 3.11 5.94
N LEU A 328 -39.36 4.39 5.68
CA LEU A 328 -40.29 5.47 5.93
C LEU A 328 -41.52 5.25 5.02
N ARG A 329 -42.60 4.73 5.59
CA ARG A 329 -43.93 4.84 4.98
C ARG A 329 -44.42 6.26 5.24
N THR A 330 -44.52 7.05 4.18
CA THR A 330 -45.32 8.27 4.19
C THR A 330 -46.79 7.85 4.35
N ALA A 331 -47.42 8.29 5.44
CA ALA A 331 -48.86 8.18 5.59
C ALA A 331 -49.54 9.05 4.52
N GLY A 332 -50.47 8.46 3.77
CA GLY A 332 -51.48 9.18 3.00
C GLY A 332 -52.73 9.40 3.83
#